data_AF-A0A1D6MS96-F1
#
_entry.id   AF-A0A1D6MS96-F1
#
_cell.length_a   1.000
_cell.length_b   1.000
_cell.length_c   1.000
_cell.angle_alpha   90.00
_cell.angle_beta   90.00
_cell.angle_gamma   90.00
#
_symmetry.space_group_name_H-M   'P 1'
#
loop_
_entity.id
_entity.type
_entity.pdbx_description
1 polymer ?
#
loop_
_entity_poly.entity_id
_entity_poly.type
_entity_poly.pdbx_seq_one_letter_code
_entity_poly.pdbx_strand_id
1 'polypeptide(L)'
;MESGLLDFLLIYIRHSIIRTRMKALSMLEHLVEPDHRRVVELNFRICLVYELVSKIGDAISYCAKAISLCKSRIQNLKSSKDALLDGIDGGDASAAEAEGGSEKSTIEKELEQLTSILPDLEKKLEDLSEANPSADMDEMVKAIVSRVTEVMPKAASFTSSQIATSSNGFDSSVMSTTATTGSSGSTVN
;
A
#
# COMPACT_ATOMS: atom_id res chain seq x y z
N MET A 1 -33.64 19.65 -9.15
CA MET A 1 -33.42 18.42 -9.94
C MET A 1 -32.01 18.41 -10.55
N GLU A 2 -31.45 19.55 -10.94
CA GLU A 2 -30.10 19.65 -11.50
C GLU A 2 -28.96 19.24 -10.54
N SER A 3 -29.09 19.52 -9.23
CA SER A 3 -28.06 19.15 -8.23
C SER A 3 -27.82 17.64 -8.17
N GLY A 4 -28.88 16.84 -8.18
CA GLY A 4 -28.76 15.39 -8.12
C GLY A 4 -28.07 14.79 -9.36
N LEU A 5 -28.30 15.35 -10.54
CA LEU A 5 -27.66 14.87 -11.77
C LEU A 5 -26.15 15.14 -11.75
N LEU A 6 -25.74 16.31 -11.24
CA LEU A 6 -24.34 16.67 -11.05
C LEU A 6 -23.66 15.74 -10.05
N ASP A 7 -24.29 15.45 -8.91
CA ASP A 7 -23.75 14.53 -7.91
C ASP A 7 -23.53 13.12 -8.48
N PHE A 8 -24.51 12.60 -9.23
CA PHE A 8 -24.38 11.29 -9.90
C PHE A 8 -23.23 11.27 -10.91
N LEU A 9 -23.10 12.30 -11.74
CA LEU A 9 -22.04 12.40 -12.72
C LEU A 9 -20.67 12.48 -12.03
N LEU A 10 -20.56 13.24 -10.96
CA LEU A 10 -19.32 13.44 -10.21
C LEU A 10 -18.89 12.14 -9.50
N ILE A 11 -19.84 11.39 -8.93
CA ILE A 11 -19.61 10.04 -8.39
C ILE A 11 -19.13 9.09 -9.49
N TYR A 12 -19.79 9.08 -10.65
CA TYR A 12 -19.43 8.22 -11.78
C TYR A 12 -18.00 8.51 -12.26
N ILE A 13 -17.66 9.79 -12.45
CA ILE A 13 -16.33 10.22 -12.87
C ILE A 13 -15.28 9.78 -11.85
N ARG A 14 -15.51 10.01 -10.55
CA ARG A 14 -14.61 9.56 -9.47
C ARG A 14 -14.38 8.05 -9.51
N HIS A 15 -15.44 7.25 -9.59
CA HIS A 15 -15.34 5.79 -9.65
C HIS A 15 -14.58 5.30 -10.89
N SER A 16 -14.84 5.91 -12.04
CA SER A 16 -14.16 5.59 -13.30
C SER A 16 -12.66 5.90 -13.23
N ILE A 17 -12.29 7.04 -12.63
CA ILE A 17 -10.89 7.44 -12.43
C ILE A 17 -10.18 6.46 -11.49
N ILE A 18 -10.78 6.13 -10.34
CA ILE A 18 -10.20 5.16 -9.38
C ILE A 18 -9.94 3.83 -10.08
N ARG A 19 -10.95 3.29 -10.78
CA ARG A 19 -10.83 2.01 -11.51
C ARG A 19 -9.71 2.05 -12.53
N THR A 20 -9.62 3.13 -13.31
CA THR A 20 -8.60 3.28 -14.34
C THR A 20 -7.19 3.35 -13.73
N ARG A 21 -7.02 4.09 -12.63
CA ARG A 21 -5.73 4.20 -11.94
C ARG A 21 -5.29 2.91 -11.27
N MET A 22 -6.21 2.17 -10.66
CA MET A 22 -5.92 0.85 -10.08
C MET A 22 -5.46 -0.14 -11.15
N LYS A 23 -6.14 -0.15 -12.31
CA LYS A 23 -5.74 -1.00 -13.44
C LYS A 23 -4.35 -0.61 -13.97
N ALA A 24 -4.09 0.69 -14.10
CA ALA A 24 -2.77 1.19 -14.51
C ALA A 24 -1.69 0.81 -13.50
N LEU A 25 -1.98 0.85 -12.20
CA LEU A 25 -1.04 0.50 -11.15
C LEU A 25 -0.67 -0.98 -11.23
N SER A 26 -1.67 -1.85 -11.32
CA SER A 26 -1.44 -3.29 -11.48
C SER A 26 -0.62 -3.62 -12.72
N MET A 27 -0.89 -2.98 -13.86
CA MET A 27 -0.09 -3.20 -15.07
C MET A 27 1.35 -2.69 -14.89
N LEU A 28 1.52 -1.52 -14.26
CA LEU A 28 2.83 -0.91 -14.07
C LEU A 28 3.70 -1.69 -13.10
N GLU A 29 3.13 -2.19 -11.99
CA GLU A 29 3.83 -3.02 -10.99
C GLU A 29 4.41 -4.32 -11.59
N HIS A 30 3.94 -4.77 -12.77
CA HIS A 30 4.50 -5.91 -13.50
C HIS A 30 5.54 -5.55 -14.57
N LEU A 31 5.72 -4.27 -14.88
CA LEU A 31 6.57 -3.81 -16.00
C LEU A 31 7.84 -3.10 -15.55
N VAL A 32 7.88 -2.60 -14.32
CA VAL A 32 8.98 -1.80 -13.79
C VAL A 32 9.31 -2.22 -12.36
N GLU A 33 10.46 -1.77 -11.87
CA GLU A 33 10.85 -1.95 -10.48
C GLU A 33 9.77 -1.43 -9.50
N PRO A 34 9.57 -2.08 -8.33
CA PRO A 34 8.50 -1.72 -7.39
C PRO A 34 8.54 -0.26 -6.94
N ASP A 35 9.74 0.32 -6.80
CA ASP A 35 9.96 1.70 -6.37
C ASP A 35 10.14 2.68 -7.52
N HIS A 36 9.96 2.24 -8.77
CA HIS A 36 10.12 3.09 -9.93
C HIS A 36 9.26 4.35 -9.81
N ARG A 37 9.79 5.52 -10.21
CA ARG A 37 9.14 6.83 -10.04
C ARG A 37 7.68 6.88 -10.50
N ARG A 38 7.34 6.19 -11.60
CA ARG A 38 5.95 6.12 -12.09
C ARG A 38 5.00 5.41 -11.11
N VAL A 39 5.48 4.42 -10.37
CA VAL A 39 4.70 3.73 -9.33
C VAL A 39 4.46 4.67 -8.15
N VAL A 40 5.48 5.42 -7.73
CA VAL A 40 5.37 6.49 -6.71
C VAL A 40 4.29 7.50 -7.11
N GLU A 41 4.42 8.06 -8.32
CA GLU A 41 3.49 9.08 -8.84
C GLU A 41 2.06 8.54 -8.92
N LEU A 42 1.89 7.29 -9.37
CA LEU A 42 0.57 6.71 -9.52
C LEU A 42 -0.09 6.42 -8.16
N ASN A 43 0.65 5.97 -7.15
CA ASN A 43 0.14 5.84 -5.78
C ASN A 43 -0.31 7.20 -5.23
N PHE A 44 0.48 8.26 -5.44
CA PHE A 44 0.09 9.60 -4.99
C PHE A 44 -1.15 10.13 -5.73
N ARG A 45 -1.24 9.90 -7.05
CA ARG A 45 -2.44 10.24 -7.83
C ARG A 45 -3.69 9.46 -7.38
N ILE A 46 -3.53 8.25 -6.85
CA ILE A 46 -4.64 7.47 -6.26
C ILE A 46 -5.04 8.07 -4.91
N CYS A 47 -4.07 8.42 -4.06
CA CYS A 47 -4.30 9.16 -2.81
C CYS A 47 -5.17 10.40 -3.01
N LEU A 48 -4.80 11.28 -3.96
CA LEU A 48 -5.55 12.50 -4.25
C LEU A 48 -7.01 12.23 -4.69
N VAL A 49 -7.26 11.11 -5.37
CA VAL A 49 -8.63 10.75 -5.78
C VAL A 49 -9.43 10.23 -4.59
N TYR A 50 -8.80 9.47 -3.69
CA TYR A 50 -9.44 9.02 -2.45
C TYR A 50 -9.79 10.17 -1.51
N GLU A 51 -8.90 11.17 -1.40
CA GLU A 51 -9.17 12.41 -0.68
C GLU A 51 -10.38 13.15 -1.28
N LEU A 52 -10.44 13.27 -2.61
CA LEU A 52 -11.55 13.94 -3.31
C LEU A 52 -12.90 13.24 -3.10
N VAL A 53 -12.90 11.93 -2.79
CA VAL A 53 -14.11 11.17 -2.44
C VAL A 53 -14.32 11.02 -0.93
N SER A 54 -13.58 11.80 -0.12
CA SER A 54 -13.64 11.83 1.34
C SER A 54 -13.39 10.47 2.01
N LYS A 55 -12.66 9.58 1.34
CA LYS A 55 -12.19 8.31 1.92
C LYS A 55 -10.78 8.49 2.47
N ILE A 56 -10.69 9.20 3.58
CA ILE A 56 -9.40 9.67 4.12
C ILE A 56 -8.50 8.49 4.53
N GLY A 57 -9.04 7.42 5.12
CA GLY A 57 -8.24 6.24 5.47
C GLY A 57 -7.57 5.54 4.26
N ASP A 58 -8.29 5.43 3.14
CA ASP A 58 -7.70 4.92 1.89
C ASP A 58 -6.65 5.90 1.35
N ALA A 59 -6.94 7.20 1.39
CA ALA A 59 -6.00 8.24 0.94
C ALA A 59 -4.68 8.20 1.73
N ILE A 60 -4.74 8.07 3.06
CA ILE A 60 -3.59 7.91 3.96
C ILE A 60 -2.77 6.69 3.54
N SER A 61 -3.42 5.55 3.32
CA SER A 61 -2.74 4.30 2.95
C SER A 61 -1.93 4.46 1.65
N TYR A 62 -2.51 5.09 0.63
CA TYR A 62 -1.81 5.35 -0.63
C TYR A 62 -0.74 6.44 -0.52
N CYS A 63 -0.94 7.45 0.32
CA CYS A 63 0.07 8.48 0.59
C CYS A 63 1.30 7.88 1.28
N ALA A 64 1.08 7.09 2.33
CA ALA A 64 2.14 6.37 3.04
C ALA A 64 2.90 5.41 2.12
N LYS A 65 2.20 4.66 1.24
CA LYS A 65 2.82 3.81 0.24
C LYS A 65 3.68 4.63 -0.74
N ALA A 66 3.19 5.77 -1.23
CA ALA A 66 3.96 6.65 -2.11
C ALA A 66 5.25 7.17 -1.44
N ILE A 67 5.18 7.59 -0.16
CA ILE A 67 6.35 8.03 0.62
C ILE A 67 7.36 6.89 0.79
N SER A 68 6.90 5.70 1.16
CA SER A 68 7.77 4.53 1.34
C SER A 68 8.53 4.18 0.06
N LEU A 69 7.82 4.15 -1.08
CA LEU A 69 8.44 3.89 -2.38
C LEU A 69 9.39 5.03 -2.79
N CYS A 70 9.03 6.29 -2.54
CA CYS A 70 9.90 7.44 -2.81
C CYS A 70 11.23 7.34 -2.04
N LYS A 71 11.16 7.01 -0.74
CA LYS A 71 12.35 6.81 0.11
C LYS A 71 13.21 5.64 -0.40
N SER A 72 12.58 4.51 -0.73
CA SER A 72 13.28 3.36 -1.34
C SER A 72 14.01 3.76 -2.61
N ARG A 73 13.32 4.49 -3.51
CA ARG A 73 13.89 4.90 -4.79
C ARG A 73 15.07 5.83 -4.63
N ILE A 74 14.98 6.81 -3.72
CA ILE A 74 16.09 7.71 -3.39
C ILE A 74 17.30 6.91 -2.90
N GLN A 75 17.08 5.93 -2.01
CA GLN A 75 18.16 5.09 -1.49
C GLN A 75 18.80 4.25 -2.62
N ASN A 76 17.99 3.61 -3.46
CA ASN A 76 18.48 2.78 -4.56
C ASN A 76 19.24 3.59 -5.61
N LEU A 77 18.77 4.80 -5.93
CA LEU A 77 19.48 5.72 -6.83
C LEU A 77 20.82 6.19 -6.25
N LYS A 78 20.89 6.45 -4.94
CA LYS A 78 22.16 6.78 -4.26
C LYS A 78 23.17 5.63 -4.38
N SER A 79 22.74 4.42 -4.03
CA SER A 79 23.58 3.22 -4.14
C SER A 79 24.05 2.97 -5.58
N SER A 80 23.16 3.14 -6.57
CA SER A 80 23.50 2.96 -7.98
C SER A 80 24.49 4.03 -8.48
N LYS A 81 24.34 5.28 -8.04
CA LYS A 81 25.26 6.37 -8.34
C LYS A 81 26.66 6.10 -7.77
N ASP A 82 26.73 5.64 -6.52
CA ASP A 82 28.01 5.37 -5.85
C ASP A 82 28.75 4.20 -6.52
N ALA A 83 28.03 3.12 -6.87
CA ALA A 83 28.59 2.00 -7.63
C ALA A 83 29.15 2.41 -9.01
N LEU A 84 28.54 3.40 -9.66
CA LEU A 84 28.98 3.92 -10.96
C LEU A 84 30.26 4.77 -10.83
N LEU A 85 30.51 5.39 -9.67
CA LEU A 85 31.75 6.12 -9.38
C LEU A 85 32.90 5.15 -9.08
N ASP A 86 32.65 4.10 -8.32
CA ASP A 86 33.68 3.10 -7.97
C ASP A 86 34.19 2.33 -9.19
N GLY A 87 33.35 2.14 -10.22
CA GLY A 87 33.73 1.47 -11.46
C GLY A 87 34.67 2.27 -12.38
N ILE A 88 34.79 3.60 -12.19
CA ILE A 88 35.59 4.48 -13.05
C ILE A 88 37.07 4.49 -12.65
N ASP A 89 37.42 4.12 -11.41
CA ASP A 89 38.80 4.17 -10.91
C ASP A 89 39.68 2.99 -11.37
N GLY A 90 39.09 2.00 -12.08
CA GLY A 90 39.75 0.71 -12.37
C GLY A 90 40.08 0.39 -13.83
N GLY A 91 39.68 1.19 -14.84
CA GLY A 91 39.78 0.76 -16.22
C GLY A 91 39.79 1.87 -17.27
N ASP A 92 40.91 1.95 -17.98
CA ASP A 92 41.23 2.66 -19.24
C ASP A 92 40.25 3.76 -19.73
N ALA A 93 40.72 5.01 -19.67
CA ALA A 93 40.01 6.24 -19.97
C ALA A 93 39.71 6.48 -21.48
N SER A 94 39.46 5.44 -22.27
CA SER A 94 39.37 5.56 -23.74
C SER A 94 38.21 4.77 -24.35
N ALA A 95 36.96 5.15 -24.02
CA ALA A 95 35.78 5.02 -24.91
C ALA A 95 34.44 5.38 -24.22
N ALA A 96 34.37 5.39 -22.89
CA ALA A 96 33.10 5.37 -22.16
C ALA A 96 32.42 6.75 -21.93
N GLU A 97 33.06 7.86 -22.29
CA GLU A 97 32.54 9.20 -21.95
C GLU A 97 31.25 9.58 -22.69
N ALA A 98 30.91 8.90 -23.78
CA ALA A 98 29.68 9.19 -24.53
C ALA A 98 28.41 8.53 -23.94
N GLU A 99 28.52 7.38 -23.26
CA GLU A 99 27.35 6.68 -22.70
C GLU A 99 27.17 6.94 -21.19
N GLY A 100 28.25 6.98 -20.41
CA GLY A 100 28.16 7.13 -18.95
C GLY A 100 27.63 8.50 -18.48
N GLY A 101 27.85 9.56 -19.28
CA GLY A 101 27.37 10.90 -18.95
C GLY A 101 25.85 11.02 -18.98
N SER A 102 25.18 10.27 -19.86
CA SER A 102 23.72 10.30 -20.03
C SER A 102 23.00 9.64 -18.85
N GLU A 103 23.49 8.47 -18.43
CA GLU A 103 22.88 7.69 -17.36
C GLU A 103 23.11 8.33 -15.99
N LYS A 104 24.33 8.84 -15.73
CA LYS A 104 24.65 9.60 -14.51
C LYS A 104 23.78 10.85 -14.36
N SER A 105 23.65 11.65 -15.43
CA SER A 105 22.76 12.84 -15.43
C SER A 105 21.30 12.44 -15.17
N THR A 106 20.85 11.29 -15.68
CA THR A 106 19.48 10.82 -15.49
C THR A 106 19.22 10.42 -14.04
N ILE A 107 20.16 9.69 -13.41
CA ILE A 107 20.10 9.32 -12.00
C ILE A 107 20.10 10.56 -11.10
N GLU A 108 20.99 11.52 -11.36
CA GLU A 108 21.10 12.75 -10.56
C GLU A 108 19.83 13.60 -10.66
N LYS A 109 19.25 13.76 -11.85
CA LYS A 109 17.98 14.47 -12.05
C LYS A 109 16.82 13.78 -11.35
N GLU A 110 16.71 12.45 -11.45
CA GLU A 110 15.64 11.72 -10.78
C GLU A 110 15.78 11.84 -9.25
N LEU A 111 17.01 11.76 -8.73
CA LEU A 111 17.30 11.89 -7.30
C LEU A 111 16.94 13.28 -6.79
N GLU A 112 17.28 14.35 -7.52
CA GLU A 112 16.91 15.74 -7.18
C GLU A 112 15.39 15.92 -7.16
N GLN A 113 14.68 15.40 -8.17
CA GLN A 113 13.21 15.46 -8.24
C GLN A 113 12.54 14.72 -7.08
N LEU A 114 12.99 13.52 -6.75
CA LEU A 114 12.42 12.74 -5.66
C LEU A 114 12.74 13.35 -4.30
N THR A 115 13.94 13.89 -4.13
CA THR A 115 14.34 14.55 -2.87
C THR A 115 13.57 15.85 -2.65
N SER A 116 13.26 16.59 -3.72
CA SER A 116 12.48 17.82 -3.62
C SER A 116 10.98 17.59 -3.36
N ILE A 117 10.39 16.52 -3.90
CA ILE A 117 8.95 16.23 -3.70
C ILE A 117 8.66 15.49 -2.37
N LEU A 118 9.66 14.80 -1.80
CA LEU A 118 9.46 14.00 -0.59
C LEU A 118 8.86 14.81 0.59
N PRO A 119 9.33 16.03 0.92
CA PRO A 119 8.74 16.83 1.98
C PRO A 119 7.27 17.20 1.72
N ASP A 120 6.90 17.45 0.45
CA ASP A 120 5.51 17.76 0.09
C ASP A 120 4.60 16.54 0.29
N LEU A 121 5.11 15.34 -0.02
CA LEU A 121 4.39 14.10 0.26
C LEU A 121 4.21 13.87 1.76
N GLU A 122 5.26 14.10 2.56
CA GLU A 122 5.23 13.95 4.01
C GLU A 122 4.24 14.94 4.65
N LYS A 123 4.26 16.21 4.22
CA LYS A 123 3.28 17.21 4.63
C LYS A 123 1.84 16.79 4.24
N LYS A 124 1.66 16.25 3.03
CA LYS A 124 0.34 15.78 2.59
C LYS A 124 -0.18 14.64 3.47
N LEU A 125 0.69 13.76 3.96
CA LEU A 125 0.30 12.70 4.88
C LEU A 125 -0.12 13.25 6.25
N GLU A 126 0.59 14.28 6.75
CA GLU A 126 0.25 14.98 7.99
C GLU A 126 -1.14 15.63 7.88
N ASP A 127 -1.38 16.43 6.84
CA ASP A 127 -2.67 17.08 6.58
C ASP A 127 -3.82 16.07 6.50
N LEU A 128 -3.61 14.92 5.84
CA LEU A 128 -4.61 13.86 5.74
C LEU A 128 -4.89 13.19 7.09
N SER A 129 -3.86 13.03 7.92
CA SER A 129 -3.99 12.42 9.24
C SER A 129 -4.77 13.31 10.20
N GLU A 130 -4.52 14.62 10.18
CA GLU A 130 -5.29 15.61 10.95
C GLU A 130 -6.75 15.69 10.47
N ALA A 131 -6.99 15.54 9.17
CA ALA A 131 -8.32 15.53 8.59
C ALA A 131 -9.09 14.21 8.81
N ASN A 132 -8.52 13.20 9.47
CA ASN A 132 -9.14 11.90 9.68
C ASN A 132 -9.76 11.74 11.08
N PRO A 133 -11.02 12.18 11.30
CA PRO A 133 -11.68 12.07 12.61
C PRO A 133 -11.94 10.62 13.05
N SER A 134 -11.72 9.62 12.18
CA SER A 134 -12.00 8.22 12.50
C SER A 134 -10.98 7.59 13.45
N ALA A 135 -9.77 8.15 13.60
CA ALA A 135 -8.80 7.65 14.57
C ALA A 135 -9.34 7.75 16.01
N ASP A 136 -10.12 8.80 16.30
CA ASP A 136 -10.72 9.02 17.62
C ASP A 136 -11.94 8.10 17.87
N MET A 137 -12.64 7.66 16.82
CA MET A 137 -13.81 6.79 16.96
C MET A 137 -13.43 5.35 17.26
N ASP A 138 -12.31 4.84 16.75
CA ASP A 138 -11.80 3.52 17.14
C ASP A 138 -11.39 3.49 18.62
N GLU A 139 -10.83 4.59 19.16
CA GLU A 139 -10.56 4.71 20.59
C GLU A 139 -11.86 4.80 21.41
N MET A 140 -12.87 5.52 20.92
CA MET A 140 -14.18 5.61 21.59
C MET A 140 -14.93 4.28 21.57
N VAL A 141 -14.91 3.54 20.47
CA VAL A 141 -15.48 2.19 20.38
C VAL A 141 -14.69 1.23 21.27
N LYS A 142 -13.36 1.32 21.33
CA LYS A 142 -12.54 0.52 22.25
C LYS A 142 -12.79 0.87 23.72
N ALA A 143 -13.07 2.14 24.02
CA ALA A 143 -13.45 2.60 25.35
C ALA A 143 -14.88 2.17 25.70
N ILE A 144 -15.84 2.19 24.77
CA ILE A 144 -17.21 1.69 24.97
C ILE A 144 -17.19 0.17 25.15
N VAL A 145 -16.40 -0.56 24.36
CA VAL A 145 -16.18 -2.01 24.51
C VAL A 145 -15.54 -2.33 25.86
N SER A 146 -14.55 -1.56 26.33
CA SER A 146 -13.97 -1.72 27.68
C SER A 146 -14.97 -1.43 28.79
N ARG A 147 -15.85 -0.43 28.60
CA ARG A 147 -16.92 -0.11 29.57
C ARG A 147 -17.98 -1.22 29.62
N VAL A 148 -18.30 -1.84 28.49
CA VAL A 148 -19.25 -2.98 28.44
C VAL A 148 -18.69 -4.21 29.16
N THR A 149 -17.36 -4.40 29.18
CA THR A 149 -16.74 -5.48 29.97
C THR A 149 -16.65 -5.21 31.47
N GLU A 150 -16.73 -3.95 31.92
CA GLU A 150 -16.71 -3.62 33.37
C GLU A 150 -18.10 -3.59 34.02
N VAL A 151 -19.18 -3.53 33.24
CA VAL A 151 -20.56 -3.60 33.74
C VAL A 151 -21.11 -5.03 33.62
N MET A 152 -20.39 -6.01 34.17
CA MET A 152 -21.03 -7.22 34.70
C MET A 152 -21.15 -7.05 36.22
N PRO A 153 -22.36 -6.76 36.75
CA PRO A 153 -22.53 -6.66 38.18
C PRO A 153 -22.34 -8.04 38.79
N LYS A 154 -21.49 -8.05 39.82
CA LYS A 154 -21.38 -9.04 40.86
C LYS A 154 -22.77 -9.53 41.31
N ALA A 155 -23.25 -10.59 40.68
CA ALA A 155 -24.42 -11.32 41.13
C ALA A 155 -23.98 -12.47 42.02
N ALA A 156 -24.67 -12.58 43.14
CA ALA A 156 -24.32 -13.34 44.31
C ALA A 156 -24.18 -14.85 44.06
N SER A 157 -23.27 -15.42 44.85
CA SER A 157 -23.19 -16.82 45.18
C SER A 157 -24.56 -17.38 45.58
N PHE A 158 -25.08 -18.34 44.82
CA PHE A 158 -26.00 -19.35 45.32
C PHE A 158 -25.51 -20.73 44.90
N THR A 159 -25.37 -21.57 45.92
CA THR A 159 -24.91 -22.95 45.89
C THR A 159 -26.03 -23.91 45.48
N SER A 160 -25.64 -25.08 44.93
CA SER A 160 -26.36 -26.37 44.90
C SER A 160 -27.32 -26.59 43.71
N SER A 161 -27.41 -27.75 43.03
CA SER A 161 -26.64 -29.01 42.93
C SER A 161 -27.10 -29.77 41.65
N GLN A 162 -26.30 -30.78 41.27
CA GLN A 162 -26.41 -31.86 40.24
C GLN A 162 -27.79 -32.10 39.57
N ILE A 163 -27.87 -32.48 38.29
CA ILE A 163 -27.85 -33.87 37.77
C ILE A 163 -27.27 -33.95 36.34
N ALA A 164 -26.61 -35.08 36.08
CA ALA A 164 -26.03 -35.60 34.86
C ALA A 164 -26.92 -35.62 33.59
N THR A 165 -26.29 -35.63 32.40
CA THR A 165 -26.16 -36.84 31.55
C THR A 165 -25.59 -36.50 30.16
N SER A 166 -24.53 -37.23 29.79
CA SER A 166 -24.09 -37.65 28.44
C SER A 166 -23.65 -36.60 27.41
N SER A 167 -22.70 -36.85 26.49
CA SER A 167 -21.49 -37.67 26.38
C SER A 167 -21.01 -37.45 24.94
N ASN A 168 -19.71 -37.20 24.76
CA ASN A 168 -18.89 -37.55 23.60
C ASN A 168 -19.10 -36.80 22.26
N GLY A 169 -18.00 -36.26 21.73
CA GLY A 169 -17.92 -35.90 20.32
C GLY A 169 -16.78 -34.97 19.95
N PHE A 170 -15.55 -35.27 20.37
CA PHE A 170 -14.36 -34.75 19.71
C PHE A 170 -14.19 -35.54 18.41
N ASP A 171 -14.24 -34.87 17.26
CA ASP A 171 -13.40 -35.27 16.14
C ASP A 171 -13.06 -34.08 15.27
N SER A 172 -11.76 -33.86 15.17
CA SER A 172 -11.10 -32.93 14.27
C SER A 172 -10.97 -33.62 12.92
N SER A 173 -11.29 -32.93 11.82
CA SER A 173 -10.94 -33.43 10.48
C SER A 173 -10.07 -32.43 9.74
N VAL A 174 -8.86 -32.91 9.48
CA VAL A 174 -7.73 -32.29 8.79
C VAL A 174 -7.78 -32.67 7.31
N MET A 175 -7.40 -31.70 6.47
CA MET A 175 -6.94 -31.80 5.07
C MET A 175 -7.89 -32.29 3.98
N SER A 176 -8.01 -31.45 2.95
CA SER A 176 -7.89 -31.88 1.56
C SER A 176 -7.34 -30.73 0.72
N THR A 177 -6.05 -30.78 0.40
CA THR A 177 -5.42 -29.96 -0.63
C THR A 177 -5.07 -30.88 -1.78
N THR A 178 -5.83 -30.82 -2.87
CA THR A 178 -5.50 -31.52 -4.11
C THR A 178 -4.61 -30.61 -4.94
N ALA A 179 -3.34 -31.00 -5.10
CA ALA A 179 -2.46 -30.46 -6.13
C ALA A 179 -2.42 -31.44 -7.30
N THR A 180 -2.75 -30.98 -8.51
CA THR A 180 -2.55 -31.74 -9.75
C THR A 180 -1.36 -31.12 -10.49
N THR A 181 -0.19 -31.74 -10.37
CA THR A 181 0.94 -31.49 -11.27
C THR A 181 0.84 -32.45 -12.44
N GLY A 182 0.41 -31.95 -13.60
CA GLY A 182 0.50 -32.63 -14.89
C GLY A 182 1.83 -32.28 -15.55
N SER A 183 2.69 -33.29 -15.68
CA SER A 183 4.05 -33.23 -16.22
C SER A 183 4.09 -33.08 -17.75
N SER A 184 5.17 -32.45 -18.19
CA SER A 184 5.65 -32.25 -19.56
C SER A 184 5.69 -33.51 -20.43
N GLY A 185 5.42 -33.31 -21.73
CA GLY A 185 5.66 -34.28 -22.80
C GLY A 185 5.77 -33.57 -24.16
N SER A 186 7.00 -33.22 -24.53
CA SER A 186 7.40 -32.85 -25.90
C SER A 186 7.25 -34.05 -26.84
N THR A 187 6.83 -33.84 -28.09
CA THR A 187 7.60 -34.19 -29.31
C THR A 187 6.84 -33.73 -30.56
N VAL A 188 7.53 -32.93 -31.36
CA VAL A 188 7.22 -32.57 -32.75
C VAL A 188 7.64 -33.73 -33.63
N ASN A 189 6.77 -34.17 -34.54
CA ASN A 189 7.13 -34.97 -35.70
C ASN A 189 6.26 -34.57 -36.88
#